data_AF-A0A353XXW4-F1
#
_entry.id   AF-A0A353XXW4-F1
#
_cell.length_a   1.000
_cell.length_b   1.000
_cell.length_c   1.000
_cell.angle_alpha   90.00
_cell.angle_beta   90.00
_cell.angle_gamma   90.00
#
_symmetry.space_group_name_H-M   'P 1'
#
loop_
_entity.id
_entity.type
_entity.pdbx_description
1 polymer ?
#
loop_
_entity_poly.entity_id
_entity_poly.type
_entity_poly.pdbx_seq_one_letter_code
_entity_poly.pdbx_strand_id
1 'polypeptide(L)' 'MPWQAVPRNFSTTRMRRMRKDDFSRRLMRETTLTADDLILPVFVLEGEGVREPVVSMPGVERMS' A
#
# COMPACT_ATOMS: atom_id res chain seq x y z
N MET A 1 -19.53 13.08 -16.95
CA MET A 1 -18.84 12.78 -18.22
C MET A 1 -18.44 11.31 -18.21
N PRO A 2 -18.93 10.47 -19.13
CA PRO A 2 -18.48 9.09 -19.20
C PRO A 2 -17.03 9.03 -19.70
N TRP A 3 -16.21 8.19 -19.09
CA TRP A 3 -14.87 7.88 -19.58
C TRP A 3 -15.00 7.13 -20.92
N GLN A 4 -14.72 7.82 -22.03
CA GLN A 4 -14.60 7.17 -23.33
C GLN A 4 -13.17 6.66 -23.52
N ALA A 5 -13.02 5.35 -23.67
CA ALA A 5 -11.73 4.76 -23.98
C ALA A 5 -11.39 5.00 -25.46
N VAL A 6 -10.24 5.63 -25.72
CA VAL A 6 -9.69 5.75 -27.08
C VAL A 6 -9.11 4.40 -27.50
N PRO A 7 -9.50 3.82 -28.66
CA PRO A 7 -8.95 2.55 -29.11
C PRO A 7 -7.43 2.67 -29.35
N ARG A 8 -6.65 1.78 -28.74
CA ARG A 8 -5.19 1.72 -28.86
C ARG A 8 -4.77 0.44 -29.56
N ASN A 9 -4.11 0.57 -30.71
CA ASN A 9 -3.68 -0.57 -31.50
C ASN A 9 -2.33 -1.13 -31.04
N PHE A 10 -2.23 -2.46 -31.03
CA PHE A 10 -0.99 -3.17 -30.72
C PHE A 10 0.06 -2.99 -31.84
N SER A 11 1.32 -3.03 -31.40
CA SER A 11 2.56 -2.54 -32.00
C SER A 11 2.80 -1.03 -31.89
N THR A 12 1.82 -0.19 -32.28
CA THR A 12 1.92 1.28 -32.16
C THR A 12 1.91 1.71 -30.70
N THR A 13 0.92 1.25 -29.94
CA THR A 13 0.88 1.41 -28.49
C THR A 13 1.27 0.10 -27.81
N ARG A 14 2.39 0.13 -27.08
CA ARG A 14 2.87 -1.01 -26.28
C ARG A 14 2.94 -0.58 -24.83
N MET A 15 1.93 -0.95 -24.05
CA MET A 15 1.83 -0.60 -22.62
C MET A 15 3.02 -1.08 -21.80
N ARG A 16 3.73 -2.12 -22.26
CA ARG A 16 4.97 -2.61 -21.63
C ARG A 16 6.14 -1.62 -21.70
N ARG A 17 6.14 -0.64 -22.63
CA ARG A 17 7.23 0.35 -22.74
C ARG A 17 7.41 1.14 -21.44
N MET A 18 6.31 1.64 -20.87
CA MET A 18 6.33 2.35 -19.58
C MET A 18 6.52 1.45 -18.36
N ARG A 19 6.59 0.13 -18.55
CA ARG A 19 6.82 -0.84 -17.46
C ARG A 19 8.21 -1.46 -17.51
N LYS A 20 9.03 -1.11 -18.50
CA LYS A 20 10.33 -1.75 -18.74
C LYS A 20 11.34 -1.35 -17.66
N ASP A 21 11.58 -0.06 -17.52
CA ASP A 21 12.65 0.48 -16.69
C ASP A 21 12.09 1.11 -15.41
N ASP A 22 12.87 1.07 -14.32
CA ASP A 22 12.41 1.55 -13.01
C ASP A 22 12.00 3.03 -13.04
N PHE A 23 12.81 3.89 -13.66
CA PHE A 23 12.52 5.32 -13.77
C PHE A 23 11.18 5.57 -14.47
N SER A 24 10.85 4.79 -15.51
CA SER A 24 9.61 4.94 -16.27
C SER A 24 8.38 4.51 -15.47
N ARG A 25 8.52 3.46 -14.64
CA ARG A 25 7.47 3.03 -13.70
C ARG A 25 7.25 4.05 -12.58
N ARG A 26 8.33 4.64 -12.06
CA ARG A 26 8.26 5.70 -11.04
C ARG A 26 7.59 6.96 -11.58
N LEU A 27 7.91 7.37 -12.80
CA LEU A 27 7.31 8.54 -13.46
C LEU A 27 5.80 8.37 -13.70
N MET A 28 5.35 7.15 -14.02
CA MET A 28 3.94 6.85 -14.34
C MET A 28 3.13 6.30 -13.16
N ARG A 29 3.68 6.27 -11.94
CA ARG A 29 2.98 5.72 -10.77
C ARG A 29 1.82 6.63 -10.37
N GLU A 30 0.62 6.07 -10.30
CA GLU A 30 -0.60 6.83 -9.95
C GLU A 30 -0.83 6.94 -8.44
N THR A 31 -0.41 5.92 -7.67
CA THR A 31 -0.65 5.86 -6.22
C THR A 31 0.65 5.63 -5.47
N THR A 32 0.85 6.39 -4.39
CA THR A 32 1.96 6.21 -3.45
C THR A 32 1.38 6.09 -2.05
N LEU A 33 1.88 5.13 -1.27
CA LEU A 33 1.58 4.99 0.14
C LEU A 33 2.72 5.62 0.94
N THR A 34 2.41 6.52 1.86
CA THR A 34 3.37 7.16 2.78
C THR A 34 3.01 6.86 4.24
N ALA A 35 3.87 7.26 5.17
CA ALA A 35 3.58 7.15 6.60
C ALA A 35 2.37 8.02 7.03
N ASP A 36 2.03 9.05 6.25
CA ASP A 36 0.89 9.93 6.51
C ASP A 36 -0.46 9.22 6.30
N ASP A 37 -0.45 8.09 5.57
CA ASP A 37 -1.63 7.28 5.31
C ASP A 37 -1.85 6.20 6.39
N LEU A 38 -0.93 6.05 7.34
CA LEU A 38 -0.94 4.94 8.30
C LEU A 38 -1.57 5.34 9.64
N ILE A 39 -2.49 4.50 10.11
CA ILE A 39 -3.03 4.54 11.47
C ILE A 39 -2.63 3.25 12.17
N LEU A 40 -1.92 3.37 13.30
CA LEU A 40 -1.51 2.23 14.11
C LEU A 40 -2.49 2.03 15.27
N PRO A 41 -3.40 1.03 15.21
CA PRO A 41 -4.21 0.67 16.37
C PRO A 41 -3.35 0.00 17.43
N VAL A 42 -3.54 0.40 18.69
CA VAL A 42 -2.85 -0.17 19.86
C VAL A 42 -3.86 -0.77 20.84
N PHE A 43 -3.54 -1.93 21.42
CA PHE A 43 -4.37 -2.60 22.41
C PHE A 43 -3.83 -2.33 23.82
N VAL A 44 -4.63 -1.69 24.66
CA VAL A 44 -4.20 -1.27 26.01
C VAL A 44 -4.74 -2.23 27.07
N LEU A 45 -3.90 -2.55 28.06
CA LEU A 45 -4.25 -3.26 29.30
C LEU A 45 -4.05 -2.35 30.50
N GLU A 46 -4.78 -2.63 31.59
CA GLU A 46 -4.48 -2.03 32.89
C GLU A 46 -3.25 -2.72 33.50
N GLY A 47 -2.40 -1.96 34.22
CA GLY A 47 -1.19 -2.46 34.87
C GLY A 47 0.04 -1.60 34.57
N GLU A 48 1.23 -2.11 34.87
CA GLU A 48 2.49 -1.45 34.54
C GLU A 48 3.48 -2.49 33.99
N GLY A 49 4.07 -2.20 32.82
CA GLY A 49 5.11 -3.03 32.21
C GLY A 49 4.65 -4.38 31.66
N VAL A 50 3.34 -4.59 31.48
CA VAL A 50 2.77 -5.84 30.97
C VAL A 50 2.76 -5.84 29.44
N ARG A 51 3.16 -6.96 28.85
CA ARG A 51 3.02 -7.25 27.42
C ARG A 51 2.45 -8.64 27.21
N GLU A 52 1.33 -8.72 26.51
CA GLU A 52 0.64 -9.98 26.25
C GLU A 52 0.45 -10.20 24.75
N PRO A 53 0.90 -11.34 24.19
CA PRO A 53 0.68 -11.63 22.79
C PRO A 53 -0.79 -11.93 22.51
N VAL A 54 -1.31 -11.38 21.41
CA VAL A 54 -2.63 -11.76 20.89
C VAL A 54 -2.45 -13.00 20.02
N VAL A 55 -2.76 -14.19 20.55
CA VAL A 55 -2.50 -15.49 19.88
C VAL A 55 -3.06 -15.57 18.45
N SER A 56 -4.24 -14.97 18.21
CA SER A 56 -4.87 -14.93 16.89
C SER A 56 -4.26 -13.90 15.92
N MET A 57 -3.40 -13.00 16.41
CA MET A 57 -2.75 -11.93 15.65
C MET A 57 -1.23 -11.97 15.88
N PRO A 58 -0.49 -12.86 15.17
CA PRO A 58 0.96 -12.97 15.35
C PRO A 58 1.68 -11.64 15.14
N GLY A 59 2.58 -11.29 16.07
CA GLY A 59 3.32 -10.02 16.06
C GLY A 59 2.57 -8.83 16.67
N VAL A 60 1.36 -9.03 17.19
CA VAL A 60 0.57 -8.00 17.90
C VAL A 60 0.54 -8.31 19.39
N GLU A 61 0.79 -7.28 20.19
CA GLU A 61 0.80 -7.35 21.66
C GLU A 61 -0.23 -6.38 22.24
N ARG A 62 -0.76 -6.72 23.41
CA ARG A 62 -1.44 -5.79 24.30
C ARG A 62 -0.43 -5.24 25.31
N MET A 63 -0.53 -3.97 25.65
CA MET A 63 0.47 -3.26 26.46
C MET A 63 -0.21 -2.43 27.57
N SER A 64 0.42 -2.33 28.74
CA SER A 64 0.02 -1.42 29.84
C SER A 64 0.94 -0.23 29.98
#